data_AF-A0A536M1M1-F1
#
_entry.id   AF-A0A536M1M1-F1
#
_cell.length_a   1.000
_cell.length_b   1.000
_cell.length_c   1.000
_cell.angle_alpha   90.00
_cell.angle_beta   90.00
_cell.angle_gamma   90.00
#
_symmetry.space_group_name_H-M   'P 1'
#
loop_
_entity.id
_entity.type
_entity.pdbx_description
1 polymer ?
#
loop_
_entity_poly.entity_id
_entity_poly.type
_entity_poly.pdbx_seq_one_letter_code
_entity_poly.pdbx_strand_id
1 'polypeptide(L)' 'MFRGESFPVSPEGERQHGLTRERLVSAALGLINEEGLDGLSMRALADRLEVKAASLYWHVRDRSELLGLLAEAI' A
#
# COMPACT_ATOMS: atom_id res chain seq x y z
N MET A 1 7.22 -13.09 -35.03
CA MET A 1 7.61 -11.72 -34.63
C MET A 1 6.54 -11.25 -33.63
N PHE A 2 6.72 -11.52 -32.34
CA PHE A 2 5.75 -11.15 -31.30
C PHE A 2 6.22 -9.85 -30.65
N ARG A 3 5.49 -8.76 -30.85
CA ARG A 3 5.69 -7.53 -30.08
C ARG A 3 4.41 -6.71 -30.04
N GLY A 4 3.90 -6.48 -28.84
CA GLY A 4 2.96 -5.40 -28.56
C GLY A 4 1.60 -5.82 -28.02
N GLU A 5 1.51 -6.87 -27.21
CA GLU A 5 0.36 -7.00 -26.30
C GLU A 5 0.52 -5.97 -25.19
N SER A 6 -0.03 -4.78 -25.43
CA SER A 6 -0.42 -3.88 -24.36
C SER A 6 -1.41 -4.65 -23.49
N PHE A 7 -1.00 -5.02 -22.29
CA PHE A 7 -1.93 -5.55 -21.30
C PHE A 7 -3.03 -4.50 -21.10
N PRO A 8 -4.31 -4.84 -21.30
CA PRO A 8 -5.37 -3.92 -20.95
C PRO A 8 -5.21 -3.64 -19.46
N VAL A 9 -4.94 -2.37 -19.13
CA VAL A 9 -5.10 -1.88 -17.76
C VAL A 9 -6.49 -2.32 -17.33
N SER A 10 -6.54 -3.28 -16.41
CA SER A 10 -7.82 -3.83 -15.96
C SER A 10 -8.63 -2.67 -15.39
N PRO A 11 -9.97 -2.63 -15.54
CA PRO A 11 -10.83 -1.57 -15.01
C PRO A 11 -10.74 -1.40 -13.47
N GLU A 12 -10.00 -2.26 -12.77
CA GLU A 12 -9.53 -2.04 -11.41
C GLU A 12 -8.60 -0.81 -11.26
N GLY A 13 -7.99 -0.33 -12.35
CA GLY A 13 -7.14 0.87 -12.40
C GLY A 13 -7.88 2.13 -11.97
N GLU A 14 -9.20 2.17 -12.13
CA GLU A 14 -9.97 3.36 -11.76
C GLU A 14 -10.32 3.44 -10.27
N ARG A 15 -10.29 2.32 -9.53
CA ARG A 15 -10.29 2.32 -8.05
C ARG A 15 -8.89 2.51 -7.45
N GLN A 16 -7.84 2.42 -8.28
CA GLN A 16 -6.45 2.63 -7.89
C GLN A 16 -6.03 4.11 -7.89
N HIS A 17 -6.91 5.03 -8.29
CA HIS A 17 -6.66 6.49 -8.30
C HIS A 17 -6.34 7.10 -6.92
N GLY A 18 -6.34 6.32 -5.83
CA GLY A 18 -6.23 6.85 -4.47
C GLY A 18 -5.19 6.21 -3.57
N LEU A 19 -4.27 5.36 -4.05
CA LEU A 19 -3.19 4.86 -3.21
C LEU A 19 -1.96 5.76 -3.37
N THR A 20 -1.69 6.57 -2.36
CA THR A 20 -0.49 7.41 -2.28
C THR A 20 0.34 7.00 -1.08
N ARG A 21 1.63 7.38 -1.07
CA ARG A 21 2.50 7.17 0.10
C ARG A 21 1.89 7.81 1.35
N GLU A 22 1.33 9.01 1.24
CA GLU A 22 0.67 9.71 2.35
C GLU A 22 -0.52 8.91 2.90
N ARG A 23 -1.40 8.39 2.04
CA ARG A 23 -2.52 7.56 2.49
C ARG A 23 -2.06 6.25 3.12
N LEU A 24 -1.00 5.66 2.59
CA LEU A 24 -0.41 4.43 3.11
C LEU A 24 0.16 4.66 4.53
N VAL A 25 0.90 5.76 4.73
CA VAL A 25 1.43 6.17 6.05
C VAL A 25 0.29 6.49 7.02
N SER A 26 -0.70 7.26 6.59
CA SER A 26 -1.87 7.62 7.42
C SER A 26 -2.64 6.37 7.89
N ALA A 27 -2.91 5.43 6.99
CA ALA A 27 -3.59 4.19 7.33
C ALA A 27 -2.75 3.30 8.27
N ALA A 28 -1.44 3.25 8.07
CA ALA A 28 -0.53 2.51 8.95
C ALA A 28 -0.44 3.12 10.36
N LEU A 29 -0.40 4.45 10.49
CA LEU A 29 -0.50 5.13 11.79
C LEU A 29 -1.85 4.84 12.47
N GLY A 30 -2.93 4.83 11.70
CA GLY A 30 -4.26 4.42 12.20
C GLY A 30 -4.24 3.02 12.81
N LEU A 31 -3.70 2.04 12.08
CA LEU A 31 -3.55 0.67 12.59
C LEU A 31 -2.70 0.60 13.86
N ILE A 32 -1.57 1.31 13.90
CA ILE A 32 -0.72 1.34 15.09
C ILE A 32 -1.47 1.92 16.30
N ASN A 33 -2.27 2.96 16.11
CA ASN A 33 -3.04 3.57 17.20
C ASN A 33 -4.14 2.65 17.73
N GLU A 34 -4.72 1.81 16.88
CA GLU A 34 -5.81 0.91 17.26
C GLU A 34 -5.32 -0.43 17.83
N GLU A 35 -4.30 -1.03 17.21
CA GLU A 35 -3.86 -2.41 17.51
C GLU A 35 -2.40 -2.48 18.01
N GLY A 36 -1.71 -1.35 18.09
CA GLY A 36 -0.28 -1.30 18.40
C GLY A 36 0.60 -1.68 17.20
N LEU A 37 1.91 -1.58 17.39
CA LEU A 37 2.89 -1.84 16.32
C LEU A 37 2.91 -3.31 15.87
N ASP A 38 2.52 -4.25 16.74
CA ASP A 38 2.44 -5.68 16.42
C ASP A 38 1.31 -5.98 15.42
N GLY A 39 0.21 -5.23 15.48
CA GLY A 39 -0.89 -5.30 14.51
C GLY A 39 -0.53 -4.81 13.11
N LEU A 40 0.56 -4.03 12.96
CA LEU A 40 0.98 -3.52 11.67
C LEU A 40 1.62 -4.62 10.80
N SER A 41 0.84 -5.11 9.84
CA SER A 41 1.28 -6.01 8.78
C SER A 41 0.87 -5.50 7.40
N MET A 42 1.59 -5.93 6.35
CA MET A 42 1.24 -5.59 4.96
C MET A 42 -0.16 -6.07 4.59
N ARG A 43 -0.60 -7.20 5.17
CA ARG A 43 -1.94 -7.74 4.94
C ARG A 43 -3.02 -6.89 5.62
N ALA A 44 -2.84 -6.53 6.89
CA ALA A 44 -3.78 -5.66 7.62
C ALA A 44 -3.89 -4.27 6.95
N LEU A 45 -2.75 -3.74 6.47
CA LEU A 45 -2.73 -2.47 5.75
C LEU A 45 -3.46 -2.54 4.41
N ALA A 46 -3.29 -3.63 3.66
CA ALA A 46 -3.98 -3.83 2.39
C ALA A 46 -5.50 -3.96 2.57
N ASP A 47 -5.91 -4.72 3.60
CA ASP A 47 -7.31 -4.89 3.98
C ASP A 47 -7.96 -3.56 4.36
N ARG A 48 -7.30 -2.78 5.23
CA ARG A 48 -7.77 -1.44 5.64
C ARG A 48 -7.91 -0.46 4.48
N LEU A 49 -7.01 -0.54 3.51
CA LEU A 49 -7.02 0.32 2.33
C LEU A 49 -7.93 -0.21 1.21
N GLU A 50 -8.56 -1.38 1.41
CA GLU A 50 -9.39 -2.07 0.43
C GLU A 50 -8.66 -2.30 -0.91
N VAL A 51 -7.34 -2.56 -0.83
CA VAL A 51 -6.48 -2.82 -1.99
C VAL A 51 -5.84 -4.20 -1.92
N LYS A 52 -5.32 -4.66 -3.04
CA LYS A 52 -4.48 -5.88 -3.08
C LYS A 52 -3.15 -5.58 -2.40
N ALA A 53 -2.59 -6.55 -1.67
CA ALA A 53 -1.26 -6.41 -1.07
C ALA A 53 -0.18 -6.07 -2.13
N ALA A 54 -0.32 -6.60 -3.34
CA ALA A 54 0.53 -6.25 -4.49
C ALA A 54 0.54 -4.74 -4.77
N SER A 55 -0.57 -4.03 -4.57
CA SER A 55 -0.68 -2.58 -4.76
C SER A 55 0.19 -1.79 -3.77
N LEU A 56 0.36 -2.29 -2.55
CA LEU A 56 1.25 -1.65 -1.55
C LEU A 56 2.71 -1.70 -1.97
N TYR A 57 3.12 -2.82 -2.58
CA TYR A 57 4.52 -3.04 -2.97
C TYR A 57 5.03 -2.09 -4.07
N TRP A 58 4.14 -1.39 -4.78
CA TRP A 58 4.52 -0.32 -5.71
C TRP A 58 4.96 0.96 -5.00
N HIS A 59 4.54 1.16 -3.75
CA HIS A 59 4.84 2.36 -2.97
C HIS A 59 5.94 2.15 -1.92
N VAL A 60 6.02 0.94 -1.37
CA VAL A 60 7.01 0.50 -0.38
C VAL A 60 7.53 -0.89 -0.72
N ARG A 61 8.83 -1.12 -0.68
CA ARG A 61 9.43 -2.41 -1.06
C ARG A 61 9.17 -3.50 -0.03
N ASP A 62 9.11 -3.12 1.25
CA ASP A 62 8.89 -4.03 2.37
C ASP A 62 8.42 -3.28 3.63
N ARG A 63 8.15 -4.05 4.70
CA ARG A 63 7.70 -3.51 5.99
C ARG A 63 8.71 -2.55 6.62
N SER A 64 10.01 -2.76 6.40
CA SER A 64 11.06 -1.90 6.95
C SER A 64 11.05 -0.53 6.29
N GLU A 65 10.84 -0.47 4.97
CA GLU A 65 10.66 0.81 4.26
C GLU A 65 9.41 1.55 4.76
N LEU A 66 8.29 0.83 4.98
CA LEU A 66 7.09 1.41 5.59
C LEU A 66 7.40 2.00 6.98
N LEU A 67 8.13 1.27 7.84
CA LEU A 67 8.53 1.78 9.16
C LEU A 67 9.42 3.01 9.06
N GLY A 68 10.30 3.08 8.06
CA GLY A 68 11.09 4.26 7.76
C GLY A 68 10.22 5.47 7.42
N LEU A 69 9.26 5.30 6.52
CA LEU A 69 8.32 6.38 6.15
C LEU A 69 7.49 6.86 7.34
N LEU A 70 7.10 5.94 8.23
CA LEU A 70 6.38 6.29 9.46
C LEU A 70 7.25 7.11 10.41
N ALA A 71 8.55 6.78 10.51
CA ALA A 71 9.49 7.51 11.35
C ALA A 71 9.81 8.91 10.81
N GLU A 72 9.80 9.12 9.50
CA GLU A 72 9.98 10.45 8.89
C GLU A 72 8.73 11.34 9.01
N ALA A 73 7.57 10.75 9.27
CA ALA A 73 6.29 11.46 9.35
C ALA A 73 5.98 12.06 10.74
N ILE A 74 6.87 11.90 11.72
CA ILE A 74 6.72 12.33 13.13
C ILE A 74 7.83 13.26 13.60
#